data_AF-A0A0C2GST8-F1
#
_entry.id   AF-A0A0C2GST8-F1
#
_cell.length_a   1.000
_cell.length_b   1.000
_cell.length_c   1.000
_cell.angle_alpha   90.00
_cell.angle_beta   90.00
_cell.angle_gamma   90.00
#
_symmetry.space_group_name_H-M   'P 1'
#
loop_
_entity.id
_entity.type
_entity.pdbx_description
1 polymer ?
#
loop_
_entity_poly.entity_id
_entity_poly.type
_entity_poly.pdbx_seq_one_letter_code
_entity_poly.pdbx_strand_id
1 'polypeptide(L)'
;MLNSQPIYGADTEGSFYDEDVDEFNMKRLGTILDETKEATGGKVIRGVTSVYLYFGMYGASFAWHVEDMELYSINYLHHGAPKGYHMGFNLGYNIAESTNFATDRWIDFGKNAVLCKCRSDMVEIDMTPFMQKYRRDDFERWYSYWYLPKTTPVIDVSHCRRKRRKEEHISTLCADVIAKKRRHTYEDFIGECPS
;
A
#
# COMPACT_ATOMS: atom_id res chain seq x y z
N MET A 1 -34.30 22.61 11.26
CA MET A 1 -33.91 21.83 10.07
C MET A 1 -32.44 21.48 10.21
N LEU A 2 -32.11 20.18 10.15
CA LEU A 2 -30.78 19.60 10.30
C LEU A 2 -29.91 19.91 9.08
N ASN A 3 -29.36 21.14 9.01
CA ASN A 3 -28.47 21.58 7.93
C ASN A 3 -27.06 21.91 8.45
N SER A 4 -26.66 21.29 9.55
CA SER A 4 -25.33 21.43 10.13
C SER A 4 -24.39 20.39 9.53
N GLN A 5 -23.16 20.80 9.19
CA GLN A 5 -22.10 19.87 8.83
C GLN A 5 -21.73 19.02 10.06
N PRO A 6 -21.77 17.68 9.96
CA PRO A 6 -21.44 16.81 11.08
C PRO A 6 -19.93 16.85 11.36
N ILE A 7 -19.56 16.70 12.63
CA ILE A 7 -18.16 16.53 13.04
C ILE A 7 -17.88 15.04 13.18
N TYR A 8 -16.78 14.57 12.60
CA TYR A 8 -16.38 13.17 12.70
C TYR A 8 -15.00 13.07 13.36
N GLY A 9 -14.93 12.43 14.53
CA GLY A 9 -13.67 12.16 15.22
C GLY A 9 -13.00 10.92 14.65
N ALA A 10 -12.44 11.02 13.45
CA ALA A 10 -11.80 9.92 12.74
C ALA A 10 -10.28 9.87 12.98
N ASP A 11 -9.67 8.75 12.59
CA ASP A 11 -8.22 8.55 12.47
C ASP A 11 -7.43 8.87 13.76
N THR A 12 -8.05 8.59 14.90
CA THR A 12 -7.41 8.73 16.22
C THR A 12 -6.68 7.44 16.57
N GLU A 13 -5.36 7.48 16.69
CA GLU A 13 -4.56 6.31 17.07
C GLU A 13 -4.88 5.84 18.49
N GLY A 14 -5.23 4.56 18.63
CA GLY A 14 -5.63 3.97 19.89
C GLY A 14 -6.44 2.70 19.69
N SER A 15 -6.67 1.97 20.78
CA SER A 15 -7.52 0.79 20.78
C SER A 15 -8.12 0.61 22.17
N PHE A 16 -9.40 0.25 22.21
CA PHE A 16 -10.15 -0.01 23.44
C PHE A 16 -10.07 -1.46 23.88
N TYR A 17 -9.37 -2.33 23.15
CA TYR A 17 -9.12 -3.70 23.60
C TYR A 17 -8.22 -3.68 24.84
N ASP A 18 -8.69 -4.35 25.88
CA ASP A 18 -7.91 -4.68 27.07
C ASP A 18 -6.69 -5.54 26.69
N GLU A 19 -5.64 -5.47 27.51
CA GLU A 19 -4.36 -6.12 27.19
C GLU A 19 -4.45 -7.65 27.26
N ASP A 20 -5.35 -8.19 28.08
CA ASP A 20 -5.58 -9.61 28.32
C ASP A 20 -6.50 -10.29 27.30
N VAL A 21 -7.13 -9.53 26.40
CA VAL A 21 -7.96 -10.07 25.32
C VAL A 21 -7.09 -10.50 24.15
N ASP A 22 -7.04 -11.79 23.84
CA ASP A 22 -6.27 -12.32 22.71
C ASP A 22 -7.11 -12.52 21.45
N GLU A 23 -8.40 -12.83 21.61
CA GLU A 23 -9.29 -13.12 20.50
C GLU A 23 -9.64 -11.83 19.74
N PHE A 24 -9.34 -11.82 18.44
CA PHE A 24 -9.71 -10.73 17.52
C PHE A 24 -9.17 -9.35 17.96
N ASN A 25 -8.13 -9.33 18.79
CA ASN A 25 -7.50 -8.11 19.23
C ASN A 25 -6.82 -7.42 18.05
N MET A 26 -7.36 -6.26 17.65
CA MET A 26 -6.89 -5.52 16.46
C MET A 26 -5.44 -5.06 16.58
N LYS A 27 -4.88 -4.96 17.80
CA LYS A 27 -3.46 -4.66 18.02
C LYS A 27 -2.55 -5.80 17.52
N ARG A 28 -3.05 -7.03 17.51
CA ARG A 28 -2.27 -8.26 17.29
C ARG A 28 -3.10 -9.34 16.58
N LEU A 29 -3.55 -9.05 15.37
CA LEU A 29 -4.35 -10.00 14.58
C LEU A 29 -3.55 -11.23 14.13
N GLY A 30 -2.22 -11.20 14.19
CA GLY A 30 -1.36 -12.35 13.89
C GLY A 30 -1.36 -12.69 12.41
N THR A 31 -1.40 -11.66 11.56
CA THR A 31 -1.52 -11.85 10.11
C THR A 31 -0.19 -11.68 9.38
N ILE A 32 -0.13 -11.99 8.07
CA ILE A 32 1.12 -11.80 7.30
C ILE A 32 1.57 -10.33 7.27
N LEU A 33 0.67 -9.39 7.53
CA LEU A 33 1.00 -7.98 7.64
C LEU A 33 1.82 -7.71 8.91
N ASP A 34 1.63 -8.46 9.99
CA ASP A 34 2.43 -8.30 11.21
C ASP A 34 3.89 -8.73 10.98
N GLU A 35 4.14 -9.70 10.10
CA GLU A 35 5.50 -10.08 9.68
C GLU A 35 6.23 -8.92 8.97
N THR A 36 5.52 -7.97 8.36
CA THR A 36 6.17 -6.80 7.78
C THR A 36 6.75 -5.85 8.80
N LYS A 37 6.15 -5.78 9.99
CA LYS A 37 6.72 -4.98 11.08
C LYS A 37 8.12 -5.48 11.39
N GLU A 38 8.33 -6.79 11.36
CA GLU A 38 9.65 -7.41 11.56
C GLU A 38 10.55 -7.23 10.32
N ALA A 39 10.05 -7.50 9.12
CA ALA A 39 10.83 -7.44 7.87
C ALA A 39 11.25 -6.01 7.45
N THR A 40 10.50 -4.98 7.86
CA THR A 40 10.79 -3.57 7.56
C THR A 40 11.64 -2.88 8.64
N GLY A 41 12.17 -3.64 9.61
CA GLY A 41 12.96 -3.10 10.72
C GLY A 41 12.13 -2.31 11.73
N GLY A 42 10.89 -2.72 11.98
CA GLY A 42 10.00 -2.10 12.97
C GLY A 42 9.26 -0.85 12.48
N LYS A 43 9.26 -0.56 11.17
CA LYS A 43 8.55 0.61 10.64
C LYS A 43 7.04 0.39 10.66
N VAL A 44 6.39 0.92 11.70
CA VAL A 44 4.93 0.99 11.79
C VAL A 44 4.43 1.95 10.71
N ILE A 45 3.65 1.42 9.77
CA ILE A 45 2.93 2.23 8.78
C ILE A 45 1.65 2.72 9.46
N ARG A 46 1.63 4.01 9.82
CA ARG A 46 0.49 4.63 10.50
C ARG A 46 -0.78 4.45 9.68
N GLY A 47 -1.81 3.97 10.34
CA GLY A 47 -3.14 3.77 9.75
C GLY A 47 -3.34 2.49 8.96
N VAL A 48 -2.27 1.76 8.64
CA VAL A 48 -2.37 0.43 8.04
C VAL A 48 -2.11 -0.65 9.09
N THR A 49 -1.07 -0.46 9.89
CA THR A 49 -0.70 -1.41 10.95
C THR A 49 -1.00 -0.89 12.36
N SER A 50 -1.27 0.42 12.47
CA SER A 50 -1.86 1.03 13.66
C SER A 50 -3.34 0.74 13.70
N VAL A 51 -3.89 0.75 14.91
CA VAL A 51 -5.33 0.73 15.12
C VAL A 51 -5.86 2.16 15.23
N TYR A 52 -6.97 2.43 14.55
CA TYR A 52 -7.65 3.72 14.59
C TYR A 52 -9.04 3.63 15.22
N LEU A 53 -9.35 4.66 15.98
CA LEU A 53 -10.63 4.91 16.62
C LEU A 53 -11.43 5.95 15.83
N TYR A 54 -12.74 5.72 15.80
CA TYR A 54 -13.72 6.53 15.11
C TYR A 54 -14.87 6.86 16.05
N PHE A 55 -15.10 8.15 16.27
CA PHE A 55 -16.19 8.69 17.07
C PHE A 55 -17.22 9.33 16.14
N GLY A 56 -18.29 8.60 15.85
CA GLY A 56 -19.34 9.03 14.94
C GLY A 56 -20.41 9.89 15.63
N MET A 57 -21.11 10.68 14.82
CA MET A 57 -22.37 11.33 15.17
C MET A 57 -23.34 11.23 14.00
N TYR A 58 -24.60 11.60 14.22
CA TYR A 58 -25.61 11.59 13.16
C TYR A 58 -25.13 12.36 11.93
N GLY A 59 -25.18 11.71 10.76
CA GLY A 59 -24.80 12.29 9.48
C GLY A 59 -23.30 12.24 9.17
N ALA A 60 -22.43 11.90 10.13
CA ALA A 60 -21.01 11.67 9.84
C ALA A 60 -20.87 10.49 8.88
N SER A 61 -20.16 10.68 7.77
CA SER A 61 -20.05 9.71 6.68
C SER A 61 -18.60 9.41 6.32
N PHE A 62 -18.41 8.32 5.58
CA PHE A 62 -17.14 7.97 4.97
C PHE A 62 -17.39 7.66 3.49
N ALA A 63 -16.51 8.19 2.65
CA ALA A 63 -16.66 8.14 1.20
C ALA A 63 -16.38 6.72 0.66
N TRP A 64 -16.79 6.46 -0.57
CA TRP A 64 -16.37 5.28 -1.32
C TRP A 64 -14.85 5.21 -1.42
N HIS A 65 -14.26 4.11 -0.96
CA HIS A 65 -12.84 3.83 -1.09
C HIS A 65 -12.58 2.32 -1.07
N VAL A 66 -11.40 1.94 -1.55
CA VAL A 66 -10.74 0.69 -1.21
C VAL A 66 -9.68 0.99 -0.16
N GLU A 67 -9.30 0.00 0.63
CA GLU A 67 -8.22 0.15 1.62
C GLU A 67 -6.88 0.42 0.92
N ASP A 68 -5.95 1.03 1.66
CA ASP A 68 -4.59 1.22 1.18
C ASP A 68 -3.97 -0.11 0.76
N MET A 69 -3.27 -0.12 -0.38
CA MET A 69 -2.70 -1.33 -0.99
C MET A 69 -3.71 -2.48 -1.21
N GLU A 70 -5.01 -2.18 -1.32
CA GLU A 70 -6.10 -3.18 -1.46
C GLU A 70 -6.13 -4.21 -0.32
N LEU A 71 -5.69 -3.81 0.88
CA LEU A 71 -5.71 -4.65 2.07
C LEU A 71 -7.13 -5.04 2.49
N TYR A 72 -7.21 -6.05 3.36
CA TYR A 72 -8.45 -6.28 4.10
C TYR A 72 -8.55 -5.25 5.22
N SER A 73 -9.78 -4.90 5.60
CA SER A 73 -10.07 -4.12 6.80
C SER A 73 -10.99 -4.90 7.73
N ILE A 74 -10.81 -4.67 9.03
CA ILE A 74 -11.71 -5.12 10.08
C ILE A 74 -12.20 -3.90 10.85
N ASN A 75 -13.48 -3.85 11.17
CA ASN A 75 -14.06 -2.80 12.00
C ASN A 75 -14.98 -3.40 13.05
N TYR A 76 -14.84 -2.91 14.28
CA TYR A 76 -15.63 -3.33 15.41
C TYR A 76 -16.31 -2.11 16.02
N LEU A 77 -17.64 -2.17 16.09
CA LEU A 77 -18.46 -1.15 16.72
C LEU A 77 -18.54 -1.45 18.22
N HIS A 78 -17.73 -0.77 19.02
CA HIS A 78 -17.67 -0.95 20.46
C HIS A 78 -18.99 -0.54 21.14
N HIS A 79 -19.56 0.60 20.74
CA HIS A 79 -20.75 1.13 21.37
C HIS A 79 -21.52 2.11 20.49
N GLY A 80 -22.82 2.30 20.80
CA GLY A 80 -23.65 3.35 20.26
C GLY A 80 -24.49 2.95 19.04
N ALA A 81 -24.87 3.95 18.25
CA ALA A 81 -25.77 3.79 17.12
C ALA A 81 -25.14 3.00 15.94
N PRO A 82 -25.96 2.29 15.14
CA PRO A 82 -25.46 1.55 13.98
C PRO A 82 -24.71 2.42 12.97
N LYS A 83 -23.80 1.78 12.24
CA LYS A 83 -22.94 2.35 11.20
C LYS A 83 -22.97 1.44 9.98
N GLY A 84 -23.04 2.01 8.76
CA GLY A 84 -22.82 1.26 7.52
C GLY A 84 -21.33 0.98 7.28
N TYR A 85 -20.96 -0.08 6.55
CA TYR A 85 -19.56 -0.46 6.28
C TYR A 85 -19.24 -0.37 4.77
N HIS A 86 -18.00 0.00 4.39
CA HIS A 86 -17.48 0.29 3.03
C HIS A 86 -18.09 1.47 2.23
N MET A 87 -19.35 1.80 2.46
CA MET A 87 -19.93 3.12 2.18
C MET A 87 -21.06 3.36 3.17
N GLY A 88 -21.12 4.51 3.81
CA GLY A 88 -22.23 4.77 4.73
C GLY A 88 -22.09 5.99 5.62
N PHE A 89 -23.03 6.09 6.53
CA PHE A 89 -23.12 7.14 7.54
C PHE A 89 -23.43 6.54 8.90
N ASN A 90 -23.12 7.29 9.95
CA ASN A 90 -23.44 6.97 11.32
C ASN A 90 -24.86 7.47 11.63
N LEU A 91 -25.69 6.62 12.26
CA LEU A 91 -27.08 6.96 12.62
C LEU A 91 -27.18 7.80 13.91
N GLY A 92 -26.08 8.01 14.60
CA GLY A 92 -26.04 8.69 15.88
C GLY A 92 -24.65 8.64 16.48
N TYR A 93 -24.55 8.93 17.77
CA TYR A 93 -23.29 8.77 18.50
C TYR A 93 -22.85 7.30 18.50
N ASN A 94 -21.61 7.04 18.11
CA ASN A 94 -21.01 5.72 18.21
C ASN A 94 -19.49 5.77 18.34
N ILE A 95 -18.92 4.63 18.71
CA ILE A 95 -17.48 4.41 18.84
C ILE A 95 -17.15 3.13 18.07
N ALA A 96 -16.24 3.24 17.12
CA ALA A 96 -15.74 2.11 16.36
C ALA A 96 -14.22 2.09 16.34
N GLU A 97 -13.66 0.90 16.20
CA GLU A 97 -12.24 0.66 16.03
C GLU A 97 -12.02 -0.08 14.71
N SER A 98 -10.95 0.25 13.98
CA SER A 98 -10.54 -0.51 12.80
C SER A 98 -9.05 -0.49 12.55
N THR A 99 -8.60 -1.50 11.82
CA THR A 99 -7.25 -1.62 11.27
C THR A 99 -7.28 -2.43 9.98
N ASN A 100 -6.15 -2.49 9.27
CA ASN A 100 -5.99 -3.35 8.12
C ASN A 100 -5.27 -4.65 8.48
N PHE A 101 -5.49 -5.68 7.67
CA PHE A 101 -4.80 -6.95 7.79
C PHE A 101 -4.61 -7.60 6.42
N ALA A 102 -3.76 -8.62 6.36
CA ALA A 102 -3.44 -9.31 5.12
C ALA A 102 -3.51 -10.82 5.28
N THR A 103 -3.83 -11.51 4.19
CA THR A 103 -3.71 -12.96 4.07
C THR A 103 -2.81 -13.28 2.89
N ASP A 104 -2.36 -14.53 2.72
CA ASP A 104 -1.56 -14.92 1.55
C ASP A 104 -2.20 -14.47 0.22
N ARG A 105 -3.54 -14.55 0.13
CA ARG A 105 -4.30 -14.13 -1.04
C ARG A 105 -4.12 -12.64 -1.38
N TRP A 106 -3.96 -11.78 -0.37
CA TRP A 106 -3.79 -10.34 -0.59
C TRP A 106 -2.54 -10.02 -1.42
N ILE A 107 -1.50 -10.85 -1.37
CA ILE A 107 -0.22 -10.57 -2.06
C ILE A 107 -0.44 -10.37 -3.56
N ASP A 108 -1.36 -11.11 -4.17
CA ASP A 108 -1.67 -10.99 -5.59
C ASP A 108 -2.44 -9.71 -5.95
N PHE A 109 -3.12 -9.09 -4.97
CA PHE A 109 -3.76 -7.77 -5.08
C PHE A 109 -2.74 -6.66 -4.81
N GLY A 110 -2.05 -6.73 -3.68
CA GLY A 110 -1.05 -5.73 -3.26
C GLY A 110 0.06 -5.50 -4.29
N LYS A 111 0.52 -6.56 -4.99
CA LYS A 111 1.54 -6.44 -6.05
C LYS A 111 1.09 -5.67 -7.29
N ASN A 112 -0.21 -5.47 -7.45
CA ASN A 112 -0.85 -4.79 -8.58
C ASN A 112 -1.61 -3.52 -8.16
N ALA A 113 -1.55 -3.13 -6.87
CA ALA A 113 -2.29 -2.00 -6.34
C ALA A 113 -1.95 -0.69 -7.06
N VAL A 114 -2.98 0.06 -7.44
CA VAL A 114 -2.84 1.35 -8.13
C VAL A 114 -2.85 2.48 -7.09
N LEU A 115 -1.69 3.10 -6.88
CA LEU A 115 -1.51 4.13 -5.85
C LEU A 115 -1.73 5.54 -6.40
N CYS A 116 -2.25 6.46 -5.55
CA CYS A 116 -2.28 7.88 -5.93
C CYS A 116 -0.85 8.42 -6.00
N LYS A 117 -0.52 9.03 -7.13
CA LYS A 117 0.77 9.71 -7.35
C LYS A 117 0.69 11.22 -7.08
N CYS A 118 -0.49 11.68 -6.67
CA CYS A 118 -0.83 13.08 -6.45
C CYS A 118 -0.27 13.65 -5.14
N ARG A 119 0.02 12.77 -4.19
CA ARG A 119 0.30 13.09 -2.80
C ARG A 119 1.50 12.30 -2.31
N SER A 120 2.38 12.94 -1.54
CA SER A 120 3.61 12.34 -1.03
C SER A 120 3.41 11.53 0.25
N ASP A 121 2.26 11.68 0.90
CA ASP A 121 1.88 11.06 2.16
C ASP A 121 0.90 9.88 1.97
N MET A 122 0.79 9.37 0.75
CA MET A 122 0.06 8.13 0.46
C MET A 122 0.81 6.94 1.04
N VAL A 123 0.05 5.93 1.47
CA VAL A 123 0.66 4.69 1.95
C VAL A 123 1.15 3.85 0.77
N GLU A 124 2.42 3.44 0.85
CA GLU A 124 3.05 2.51 -0.06
C GLU A 124 3.74 1.41 0.76
N ILE A 125 3.43 0.15 0.45
CA ILE A 125 4.04 -1.01 1.09
C ILE A 125 5.01 -1.65 0.11
N ASP A 126 6.25 -1.90 0.55
CA ASP A 126 7.21 -2.65 -0.25
C ASP A 126 6.78 -4.13 -0.34
N MET A 127 6.39 -4.54 -1.55
CA MET A 127 5.94 -5.90 -1.82
C MET A 127 7.09 -6.91 -1.95
N THR A 128 8.34 -6.46 -2.00
CA THR A 128 9.53 -7.31 -2.23
C THR A 128 9.64 -8.44 -1.22
N PRO A 129 9.57 -8.21 0.11
CA PRO A 129 9.71 -9.29 1.10
C PRO A 129 8.59 -10.34 0.99
N PHE A 130 7.37 -9.91 0.67
CA PHE A 130 6.24 -10.80 0.47
C PHE A 130 6.41 -11.66 -0.78
N MET A 131 6.83 -11.07 -1.88
CA MET A 131 7.05 -11.79 -3.14
C MET A 131 8.20 -12.80 -2.99
N GLN A 132 9.29 -12.42 -2.31
CA GLN A 132 10.40 -13.33 -2.01
C GLN A 132 10.00 -14.49 -1.08
N LYS A 133 9.15 -14.23 -0.09
CA LYS A 133 8.75 -15.27 0.87
C LYS A 133 7.65 -16.18 0.31
N TYR A 134 6.61 -15.61 -0.27
CA TYR A 134 5.35 -16.30 -0.62
C TYR A 134 5.14 -16.55 -2.12
N ARG A 135 5.91 -15.90 -3.01
CA ARG A 135 5.76 -16.00 -4.48
C ARG A 135 7.12 -16.17 -5.17
N ARG A 136 7.99 -17.03 -4.63
CA ARG A 136 9.38 -17.27 -5.11
C ARG A 136 9.44 -17.51 -6.63
N ASP A 137 8.54 -18.35 -7.15
CA ASP A 137 8.53 -18.73 -8.56
C ASP A 137 8.16 -17.56 -9.49
N ASP A 138 7.42 -16.57 -9.00
CA ASP A 138 7.01 -15.37 -9.75
C ASP A 138 7.93 -14.17 -9.46
N PHE A 139 8.79 -14.25 -8.43
CA PHE A 139 9.58 -13.13 -7.93
C PHE A 139 10.46 -12.52 -9.00
N GLU A 140 11.29 -13.31 -9.69
CA GLU A 140 12.23 -12.81 -10.70
C GLU A 140 11.51 -12.13 -11.87
N ARG A 141 10.40 -12.71 -12.32
CA ARG A 141 9.57 -12.15 -13.39
C ARG A 141 8.92 -10.83 -12.95
N TRP A 142 8.36 -10.81 -11.76
CA TRP A 142 7.74 -9.61 -11.20
C TRP A 142 8.78 -8.50 -10.96
N TYR A 143 9.91 -8.84 -10.34
CA TYR A 143 10.97 -7.90 -10.02
C TYR A 143 11.60 -7.29 -11.28
N SER A 144 11.89 -8.12 -12.28
CA SER A 144 12.40 -7.64 -13.57
C SER A 144 11.43 -6.70 -14.29
N TYR A 145 10.12 -6.96 -14.23
CA TYR A 145 9.11 -6.12 -14.85
C TYR A 145 9.02 -4.72 -14.22
N TRP A 146 9.11 -4.63 -12.89
CA TRP A 146 8.91 -3.39 -12.14
C TRP A 146 10.19 -2.59 -11.90
N TYR A 147 11.34 -3.25 -11.69
CA TYR A 147 12.56 -2.60 -11.21
C TYR A 147 13.71 -2.60 -12.20
N LEU A 148 13.79 -3.57 -13.12
CA LEU A 148 14.90 -3.61 -14.08
C LEU A 148 14.65 -2.69 -15.29
N PRO A 149 15.73 -2.17 -15.91
CA PRO A 149 15.62 -1.41 -17.14
C PRO A 149 14.93 -2.24 -18.23
N LYS A 150 13.84 -1.72 -18.77
CA LYS A 150 13.19 -2.34 -19.93
C LYS A 150 14.12 -2.18 -21.12
N THR A 151 14.66 -3.28 -21.64
CA THR A 151 15.37 -3.26 -22.92
C THR A 151 14.37 -2.79 -23.97
N THR A 152 14.54 -1.58 -24.49
CA THR A 152 13.84 -1.19 -25.71
C THR A 152 14.22 -2.21 -26.77
N PRO A 153 13.27 -2.91 -27.40
CA PRO A 153 13.62 -3.74 -28.55
C PRO A 153 14.32 -2.82 -29.54
N VAL A 154 15.57 -3.12 -29.86
CA VAL A 154 16.23 -2.50 -31.01
C VAL A 154 15.45 -3.03 -32.20
N ILE A 155 14.46 -2.24 -32.64
CA ILE A 155 13.78 -2.50 -33.90
C ILE A 155 14.88 -2.36 -34.94
N ASP A 156 15.28 -3.47 -35.53
CA ASP A 156 16.19 -3.46 -36.66
C ASP A 156 15.48 -2.80 -37.84
N VAL A 157 15.62 -1.47 -37.94
CA VAL A 157 15.14 -0.67 -39.05
C VAL A 157 16.05 -0.78 -40.27
N SER A 158 17.00 -1.72 -40.32
CA SER A 158 17.81 -2.00 -41.52
C SER A 158 16.95 -2.26 -42.76
N HIS A 159 15.75 -2.81 -42.57
CA HIS A 159 14.76 -3.02 -43.64
C HIS A 159 13.83 -1.82 -43.92
N CYS A 160 13.81 -0.78 -43.08
CA CYS A 160 12.98 0.40 -43.30
C CYS A 160 13.74 1.47 -44.10
N ARG A 161 13.91 1.25 -45.41
CA ARG A 161 14.32 2.31 -46.35
C ARG A 161 13.15 3.29 -46.60
N ARG A 162 12.96 4.29 -45.73
CA ARG A 162 12.21 5.51 -46.09
C ARG A 162 12.92 6.79 -45.65
N LYS A 163 12.87 7.78 -46.55
CA LYS A 163 13.75 8.96 -46.69
C LYS A 163 13.90 9.80 -45.41
N ARG A 164 15.17 10.21 -45.16
CA ARG A 164 15.61 11.27 -44.24
C ARG A 164 14.70 12.51 -44.25
N ARG A 165 14.30 12.97 -43.05
CA ARG A 165 14.14 14.40 -42.74
C ARG A 165 14.65 14.70 -41.33
N LYS A 166 15.27 15.87 -41.20
CA LYS A 166 16.10 16.36 -40.09
C LYS A 166 15.33 16.48 -38.77
N GLU A 167 15.87 15.94 -37.68
CA GLU A 167 15.64 16.42 -36.31
C GLU A 167 16.93 16.26 -35.48
N GLU A 168 17.82 17.25 -35.60
CA GLU A 168 18.90 17.47 -34.64
C GLU A 168 18.30 18.28 -33.48
N HIS A 169 17.82 17.64 -32.40
CA HIS A 169 17.63 18.31 -31.09
C HIS A 169 17.23 17.39 -29.92
N ILE A 170 17.64 16.11 -29.90
CA ILE A 170 17.37 15.21 -28.76
C ILE A 170 18.64 14.42 -28.40
N SER A 171 19.70 15.10 -27.94
CA SER A 171 20.87 14.39 -27.35
C SER A 171 21.23 14.83 -25.93
N THR A 172 20.57 15.86 -25.39
CA THR A 172 20.93 16.41 -24.07
C THR A 172 20.01 16.00 -22.92
N LEU A 173 18.80 15.49 -23.18
CA LEU A 173 17.85 15.11 -22.12
C LEU A 173 18.05 13.70 -21.54
N CYS A 174 18.68 12.77 -22.28
CA CYS A 174 18.92 11.41 -21.78
C CYS A 174 20.05 11.33 -20.75
N ALA A 175 21.03 12.24 -20.79
CA ALA A 175 22.16 12.21 -19.87
C ALA A 175 21.76 12.61 -18.42
N ASP A 176 20.83 13.56 -18.28
CA ASP A 176 20.47 14.13 -16.97
C ASP A 176 19.55 13.20 -16.14
N VAL A 177 18.79 12.31 -16.79
CA VAL A 177 17.93 11.34 -16.09
C VAL A 177 18.73 10.17 -15.52
N ILE A 178 19.85 9.80 -16.16
CA ILE A 178 20.74 8.72 -15.73
C ILE A 178 21.54 9.11 -14.47
N ALA A 179 21.85 10.40 -14.30
CA ALA A 179 22.70 10.86 -13.20
C ALA A 179 22.02 10.93 -11.81
N LYS A 180 20.68 10.82 -11.70
CA LYS A 180 19.95 11.03 -10.43
C LYS A 180 19.40 9.78 -9.73
N LYS A 181 19.67 8.56 -10.22
CA LYS A 181 19.33 7.32 -9.50
C LYS A 181 20.61 6.52 -9.20
N ARG A 182 21.35 6.92 -8.17
CA ARG A 182 22.11 5.93 -7.38
C ARG A 182 21.10 5.15 -6.56
N ARG A 183 20.77 3.94 -7.00
CA ARG A 183 20.16 2.91 -6.15
C ARG A 183 20.84 1.58 -6.44
N HIS A 184 21.09 0.89 -5.34
CA HIS A 184 21.80 -0.37 -5.17
C HIS A 184 21.70 -1.35 -6.33
N THR A 185 22.84 -1.92 -6.70
CA THR A 185 22.96 -2.94 -7.74
C THR A 185 22.51 -4.29 -7.18
N TYR A 186 22.14 -5.21 -8.06
CA TYR A 186 21.77 -6.60 -7.74
C TYR A 186 22.86 -7.34 -6.94
N GLU A 187 24.11 -6.90 -7.07
CA GLU A 187 25.28 -7.44 -6.38
C GLU A 187 25.37 -7.02 -4.90
N ASP A 188 24.68 -5.95 -4.49
CA ASP A 188 24.75 -5.42 -3.12
C ASP A 188 24.03 -6.32 -2.07
N PHE A 189 23.24 -7.31 -2.51
CA PHE A 189 22.37 -8.12 -1.63
C PHE A 189 22.68 -9.62 -1.61
N ILE A 190 23.68 -10.10 -2.37
CA ILE A 190 24.12 -11.49 -2.29
C ILE A 190 25.17 -11.60 -1.18
N GLY A 191 24.69 -11.80 0.05
CA GLY A 191 25.53 -12.42 1.08
C GLY A 191 25.91 -13.82 0.62
N GLU A 192 27.21 -14.12 0.60
CA GLU A 192 27.76 -15.41 0.19
C GLU A 192 27.06 -16.56 0.96
N CYS A 193 26.35 -17.43 0.25
CA CYS A 193 25.96 -18.73 0.79
C CYS A 193 27.22 -19.58 1.01
N PRO A 194 27.49 -20.08 2.23
CA PRO A 194 28.63 -20.96 2.45
C PRO A 194 28.42 -22.31 1.75
N SER A 195 29.50 -22.79 1.13
CA SER A 195 29.65 -24.04 0.39
C SER A 195 29.32 -25.30 1.18
#